data_AF-A0A2D7H0T5-F1
#
_entry.id   AF-A0A2D7H0T5-F1
#
_cell.length_a   1.000
_cell.length_b   1.000
_cell.length_c   1.000
_cell.angle_alpha   90.00
_cell.angle_beta   90.00
_cell.angle_gamma   90.00
#
_symmetry.space_group_name_H-M   'P 1'
#
loop_
_entity.id
_entity.type
_entity.pdbx_description
1 polymer ?
#
loop_
_entity_poly.entity_id
_entity_poly.type
_entity_poly.pdbx_seq_one_letter_code
_entity_poly.pdbx_strand_id
1 'polypeptide(L)'
;MMFRNCILALVFYTFFITYVFANAPIDAEGELEDFSGTLKAAVMSGAMSQEDAIKAYFIIAERLGRGIKEANSDKKGASSDKKGASKDSKKQENQKRSFNLNTPSPLNVEALLQPEFLRRDLLTISEDMGLDKTQQLILEAILENYEDSFNTVIVPLQQALQNYERDATNRWLSDVLGNIAIPDAIDAENSIREQMAEWRVSKDLEEDNEALQEFEERLLTLTRNMDERLDALRMRVATDISMLENIDVTSSDLLTFAKKLRDDREQLRLDFIQSMYVILLKEQHGENDALFNNAISSQQIQNLLNHGIFSGDSMDLWSAISQVDIPVSEDGTYSKAFTHAKTVLKNRVADIATLLNARLQATIDREIAGLELQIHIDTAGDTSKVNQLASTKFENSIRRETASSIKVRNSLLILLEESLAGCKTQYDQELLSIYRTASFRQGFPQEMRKRWCEIATDMALKIKSLDATIVEGLNVIDEEMTIALIDLQKEAISKRIEYENELADSQFEPKKEKNEKQFELRLGMSYDDFEQLNRNVEIQIESMLTIEQFETIPKLIQRDDTSNEEKKSSRTKAKE
;
A
#
# COMPACT_ATOMS: atom_id res chain seq x y z
N MET A 1 5.79 2.81 38.51
CA MET A 1 5.26 3.72 37.46
C MET A 1 5.13 3.07 36.06
N MET A 2 5.36 1.76 35.89
CA MET A 2 5.17 1.07 34.60
C MET A 2 3.81 0.36 34.45
N PHE A 3 3.01 0.22 35.51
CA PHE A 3 1.71 -0.45 35.45
C PHE A 3 0.55 0.42 34.95
N ARG A 4 0.70 1.75 34.90
CA ARG A 4 -0.36 2.69 34.48
C ARG A 4 -0.57 2.73 32.96
N ASN A 5 0.46 2.42 32.17
CA ASN A 5 0.38 2.45 30.69
C ASN A 5 -0.11 1.12 30.07
N CYS A 6 -0.03 0.00 30.79
CA CYS A 6 -0.70 -1.26 30.37
C CYS A 6 -2.20 -1.25 30.71
N ILE A 7 -2.59 -0.49 31.74
CA ILE A 7 -3.99 -0.35 32.17
C ILE A 7 -4.78 0.55 31.20
N LEU A 8 -4.18 1.62 30.68
CA LEU A 8 -4.82 2.47 29.65
C LEU A 8 -5.01 1.75 28.31
N ALA A 9 -4.10 0.85 27.91
CA ALA A 9 -4.24 0.10 26.66
C ALA A 9 -5.35 -0.97 26.71
N LEU A 10 -5.58 -1.56 27.89
CA LEU A 10 -6.63 -2.57 28.10
C LEU A 10 -8.00 -1.93 28.38
N VAL A 11 -8.03 -0.78 29.06
CA VAL A 11 -9.24 0.05 29.23
C VAL A 11 -9.67 0.65 27.90
N PHE A 12 -8.75 1.11 27.03
CA PHE A 12 -9.11 1.54 25.67
C PHE A 12 -9.63 0.39 24.79
N TYR A 13 -9.20 -0.86 25.02
CA TYR A 13 -9.68 -2.03 24.27
C TYR A 13 -11.07 -2.49 24.70
N THR A 14 -11.43 -2.33 25.98
CA THR A 14 -12.77 -2.65 26.49
C THR A 14 -13.76 -1.51 26.31
N PHE A 15 -13.32 -0.24 26.37
CA PHE A 15 -14.17 0.93 26.07
C PHE A 15 -14.52 1.04 24.58
N PHE A 16 -13.69 0.48 23.69
CA PHE A 16 -13.96 0.40 22.25
C PHE A 16 -15.18 -0.47 21.93
N ILE A 17 -15.42 -1.48 22.77
CA ILE A 17 -16.60 -2.31 22.68
C ILE A 17 -17.77 -1.45 23.18
N THR A 18 -17.79 -1.00 24.43
CA THR A 18 -18.95 -0.29 25.02
C THR A 18 -19.37 1.05 24.38
N TYR A 19 -18.46 1.84 23.80
CA TYR A 19 -18.79 3.20 23.31
C TYR A 19 -19.35 3.25 21.87
N VAL A 20 -19.04 2.26 21.03
CA VAL A 20 -19.62 2.11 19.68
C VAL A 20 -21.13 1.79 19.75
N PHE A 21 -21.62 1.27 20.88
CA PHE A 21 -22.99 0.79 21.08
C PHE A 21 -24.04 1.87 21.39
N ALA A 22 -23.71 3.16 21.44
CA ALA A 22 -24.63 4.16 22.02
C ALA A 22 -25.41 5.06 21.03
N ASN A 23 -25.20 5.00 19.70
CA ASN A 23 -25.81 5.99 18.79
C ASN A 23 -26.12 5.52 17.33
N ALA A 24 -26.91 4.47 17.11
CA ALA A 24 -27.54 4.15 15.81
C ALA A 24 -28.90 3.42 15.99
N PRO A 25 -29.72 3.13 14.94
CA PRO A 25 -31.14 2.80 15.11
C PRO A 25 -31.43 1.34 15.56
N ILE A 26 -32.58 1.19 16.21
CA ILE A 26 -32.87 0.30 17.35
C ILE A 26 -32.93 -1.22 17.05
N ASP A 27 -33.13 -1.67 15.80
CA ASP A 27 -33.37 -3.11 15.55
C ASP A 27 -32.10 -3.93 15.19
N ALA A 28 -31.04 -3.30 14.67
CA ALA A 28 -29.79 -4.00 14.32
C ALA A 28 -28.72 -3.94 15.43
N GLU A 29 -28.95 -3.17 16.49
CA GLU A 29 -28.03 -3.01 17.64
C GLU A 29 -28.10 -4.19 18.60
N GLY A 30 -29.31 -4.65 18.94
CA GLY A 30 -29.51 -5.80 19.82
C GLY A 30 -28.83 -7.06 19.29
N GLU A 31 -28.96 -7.36 17.99
CA GLU A 31 -28.41 -8.58 17.38
C GLU A 31 -26.87 -8.65 17.42
N LEU A 32 -26.18 -7.55 17.12
CA LEU A 32 -24.72 -7.53 17.08
C LEU A 32 -24.13 -7.47 18.50
N GLU A 33 -24.79 -6.77 19.42
CA GLU A 33 -24.41 -6.72 20.83
C GLU A 33 -24.61 -8.08 21.51
N ASP A 34 -25.73 -8.75 21.21
CA ASP A 34 -26.01 -10.12 21.64
C ASP A 34 -25.00 -11.11 21.08
N PHE A 35 -24.64 -11.00 19.79
CA PHE A 35 -23.63 -11.85 19.17
C PHE A 35 -22.24 -11.62 19.77
N SER A 36 -21.86 -10.36 19.99
CA SER A 36 -20.60 -9.99 20.68
C SER A 36 -20.55 -10.58 22.09
N GLY A 37 -21.65 -10.48 22.84
CA GLY A 37 -21.78 -11.07 24.17
C GLY A 37 -21.63 -12.59 24.16
N THR A 38 -22.24 -13.28 23.20
CA THR A 38 -22.14 -14.74 23.04
C THR A 38 -20.72 -15.18 22.66
N LEU A 39 -20.04 -14.46 21.75
CA LEU A 39 -18.64 -14.74 21.42
C LEU A 39 -17.71 -14.51 22.62
N LYS A 40 -17.94 -13.45 23.40
CA LYS A 40 -17.17 -13.15 24.60
C LYS A 40 -17.36 -14.22 25.68
N ALA A 41 -18.59 -14.67 25.89
CA ALA A 41 -18.90 -15.78 26.79
C ALA A 41 -18.17 -17.07 26.35
N ALA A 42 -18.17 -17.39 25.04
CA ALA A 42 -17.48 -18.56 24.50
C ALA A 42 -15.95 -18.49 24.65
N VAL A 43 -15.34 -17.30 24.54
CA VAL A 43 -13.90 -17.12 24.80
C VAL A 43 -13.60 -17.28 26.29
N MET A 44 -14.39 -16.65 27.16
CA MET A 44 -14.17 -16.71 28.61
C MET A 44 -14.43 -18.09 29.18
N SER A 45 -15.33 -18.88 28.60
CA SER A 45 -15.55 -20.28 28.98
C SER A 45 -14.53 -21.26 28.39
N GLY A 46 -13.57 -20.78 27.60
CA GLY A 46 -12.56 -21.61 26.92
C GLY A 46 -13.12 -22.42 25.74
N ALA A 47 -14.35 -22.15 25.29
CA ALA A 47 -14.99 -22.84 24.17
C ALA A 47 -14.50 -22.36 22.79
N MET A 48 -13.90 -21.16 22.73
CA MET A 48 -13.40 -20.54 21.50
C MET A 48 -12.11 -19.76 21.76
N SER A 49 -11.22 -19.67 20.76
CA SER A 49 -10.06 -18.79 20.83
C SER A 49 -10.46 -17.31 20.63
N GLN A 50 -9.70 -16.39 21.23
CA GLN A 50 -9.94 -14.96 21.05
C GLN A 50 -9.78 -14.52 19.59
N GLU A 51 -8.88 -15.16 18.83
CA GLU A 51 -8.64 -14.85 17.41
C GLU A 51 -9.85 -15.20 16.54
N ASP A 52 -10.47 -16.36 16.79
CA ASP A 52 -11.64 -16.83 16.04
C ASP A 52 -12.88 -16.00 16.37
N ALA A 53 -13.05 -15.62 17.63
CA ALA A 53 -14.15 -14.74 18.06
C ALA A 53 -14.08 -13.37 17.37
N ILE A 54 -12.88 -12.77 17.29
CA ILE A 54 -12.69 -11.48 16.62
C ILE A 54 -13.02 -11.59 15.13
N LYS A 55 -12.54 -12.64 14.45
CA LYS A 55 -12.83 -12.87 13.04
C LYS A 55 -14.33 -13.07 12.79
N ALA A 56 -14.99 -13.91 13.59
CA ALA A 56 -16.43 -14.16 13.49
C ALA A 56 -17.25 -12.88 13.71
N TYR A 57 -16.87 -12.06 14.69
CA TYR A 57 -17.50 -10.76 14.95
C TYR A 57 -17.44 -9.85 13.71
N PHE A 58 -16.25 -9.67 13.12
CA PHE A 58 -16.09 -8.78 11.97
C PHE A 58 -16.87 -9.26 10.75
N ILE A 59 -16.88 -10.57 10.50
CA ILE A 59 -17.65 -11.18 9.41
C ILE A 59 -19.15 -10.86 9.55
N ILE A 60 -19.72 -11.00 10.75
CA ILE A 60 -21.14 -10.70 10.96
C ILE A 60 -21.42 -9.19 10.96
N ALA A 61 -20.54 -8.37 11.55
CA ALA A 61 -20.68 -6.92 11.54
C ALA A 61 -20.66 -6.33 10.11
N GLU A 62 -19.79 -6.85 9.24
CA GLU A 62 -19.73 -6.46 7.83
C GLU A 62 -21.02 -6.83 7.08
N ARG A 63 -21.57 -8.03 7.34
CA ARG A 63 -22.85 -8.48 6.76
C ARG A 63 -24.06 -7.64 7.16
N LEU A 64 -24.04 -7.11 8.39
CA LEU A 64 -25.07 -6.18 8.88
C LEU A 64 -24.90 -4.75 8.34
N GLY A 65 -24.00 -4.53 7.37
CA GLY A 65 -23.77 -3.23 6.75
C GLY A 65 -22.96 -2.26 7.60
N ARG A 66 -22.30 -2.73 8.68
CA ARG A 66 -21.49 -1.91 9.60
C ARG A 66 -20.00 -1.88 9.24
N GLY A 67 -19.67 -1.94 7.95
CA GLY A 67 -18.29 -2.03 7.47
C GLY A 67 -17.38 -0.90 7.99
N ILE A 68 -16.26 -1.27 8.63
CA ILE A 68 -14.94 -0.62 8.89
C ILE A 68 -14.88 0.92 9.21
N LYS A 69 -15.98 1.68 9.22
CA LYS A 69 -15.92 3.13 9.47
C LYS A 69 -15.83 3.52 10.95
N GLU A 70 -16.26 2.65 11.86
CA GLU A 70 -16.29 2.97 13.30
C GLU A 70 -15.07 2.42 14.06
N ALA A 71 -14.30 1.49 13.49
CA ALA A 71 -13.12 0.95 14.17
C ALA A 71 -11.86 1.86 14.12
N ASN A 72 -11.84 2.86 13.25
CA ASN A 72 -10.69 3.76 13.06
C ASN A 72 -10.96 5.24 13.39
N SER A 73 -12.19 5.63 13.72
CA SER A 73 -12.53 7.01 14.12
C SER A 73 -12.14 7.35 15.57
N ASP A 74 -12.02 6.35 16.44
CA ASP A 74 -11.98 6.60 17.89
C ASP A 74 -10.56 6.64 18.49
N LYS A 75 -9.53 6.76 17.64
CA LYS A 75 -8.19 7.21 18.07
C LYS A 75 -8.04 8.74 18.13
N LYS A 76 -9.08 9.52 17.83
CA LYS A 76 -9.07 10.99 17.97
C LYS A 76 -10.07 11.45 19.02
N GLY A 77 -9.70 11.24 20.29
CA GLY A 77 -10.52 11.63 21.43
C GLY A 77 -9.74 12.13 22.65
N ALA A 78 -8.62 12.84 22.47
CA ALA A 78 -8.02 13.67 23.53
C ALA A 78 -7.12 14.78 22.94
N SER A 79 -7.70 15.67 22.14
CA SER A 79 -7.36 17.11 22.06
C SER A 79 -8.13 17.72 20.89
N SER A 80 -9.07 18.59 21.21
CA SER A 80 -9.66 19.51 20.25
C SER A 80 -8.64 20.60 19.95
N ASP A 81 -8.14 20.66 18.71
CA ASP A 81 -8.12 21.94 18.02
C ASP A 81 -8.16 21.78 16.50
N LYS A 82 -9.03 22.61 15.90
CA LYS A 82 -9.43 22.59 14.49
C LYS A 82 -8.27 22.92 13.56
N LYS A 83 -8.01 22.03 12.58
CA LYS A 83 -7.87 22.30 11.13
C LYS A 83 -7.19 21.12 10.46
N GLY A 84 -7.82 20.56 9.42
CA GLY A 84 -7.14 19.70 8.46
C GLY A 84 -8.03 18.57 7.96
N ALA A 85 -8.40 18.66 6.69
CA ALA A 85 -8.83 17.53 5.88
C ALA A 85 -7.98 16.29 6.21
N SER A 86 -8.64 15.15 6.34
CA SER A 86 -8.07 13.89 6.84
C SER A 86 -6.71 13.56 6.20
N LYS A 87 -5.63 13.82 6.95
CA LYS A 87 -4.27 13.38 6.60
C LYS A 87 -4.12 11.87 6.60
N ASP A 88 -5.07 11.11 7.15
CA ASP A 88 -4.98 9.65 7.26
C ASP A 88 -5.47 8.90 6.03
N SER A 89 -6.45 9.42 5.28
CA SER A 89 -6.81 8.85 3.97
C SER A 89 -5.73 9.10 2.92
N LYS A 90 -5.13 10.30 2.91
CA LYS A 90 -3.93 10.58 2.09
C LYS A 90 -2.67 9.85 2.54
N LYS A 91 -2.53 9.54 3.85
CA LYS A 91 -1.42 8.71 4.34
C LYS A 91 -1.61 7.24 4.00
N GLN A 92 -2.82 6.68 4.00
CA GLN A 92 -3.03 5.30 3.54
C GLN A 92 -2.84 5.17 2.03
N GLU A 93 -3.25 6.17 1.24
CA GLU A 93 -3.04 6.17 -0.21
C GLU A 93 -1.55 6.34 -0.57
N ASN A 94 -0.79 7.10 0.21
CA ASN A 94 0.68 7.21 0.08
C ASN A 94 1.46 6.08 0.79
N GLN A 95 0.89 5.39 1.79
CA GLN A 95 1.48 4.22 2.46
C GLN A 95 1.28 2.94 1.65
N LYS A 96 0.20 2.84 0.87
CA LYS A 96 0.01 1.76 -0.10
C LYS A 96 1.04 1.79 -1.24
N ARG A 97 1.71 2.94 -1.45
CA ARG A 97 2.81 3.10 -2.42
C ARG A 97 4.19 2.78 -1.85
N SER A 98 4.30 2.41 -0.56
CA SER A 98 5.58 2.06 0.06
C SER A 98 5.63 0.58 0.44
N PHE A 99 6.25 -0.19 -0.46
CA PHE A 99 7.04 -1.41 -0.19
C PHE A 99 6.35 -2.53 0.57
N ASN A 100 5.65 -3.39 -0.18
CA ASN A 100 5.36 -4.75 0.24
C ASN A 100 5.96 -5.73 -0.79
N LEU A 101 7.22 -6.10 -0.61
CA LEU A 101 7.77 -7.38 -1.12
C LEU A 101 7.19 -8.59 -0.35
N ASN A 102 5.96 -8.46 0.14
CA ASN A 102 5.23 -9.58 0.71
C ASN A 102 4.65 -10.40 -0.44
N THR A 103 4.59 -11.72 -0.28
CA THR A 103 3.87 -12.60 -1.20
C THR A 103 2.45 -12.03 -1.40
N PRO A 104 2.06 -11.66 -2.64
CA PRO A 104 0.73 -11.14 -2.89
C PRO A 104 -0.34 -12.12 -2.44
N SER A 105 -1.48 -11.62 -1.97
CA SER A 105 -2.62 -12.49 -1.65
C SER A 105 -3.02 -13.29 -2.89
N PRO A 106 -3.24 -14.61 -2.78
CA PRO A 106 -3.74 -15.44 -3.89
C PRO A 106 -5.08 -14.97 -4.46
N LEU A 107 -5.90 -14.24 -3.68
CA LEU A 107 -7.18 -13.67 -4.11
C LEU A 107 -7.07 -12.27 -4.73
N ASN A 108 -5.89 -11.65 -4.73
CA ASN A 108 -5.73 -10.32 -5.32
C ASN A 108 -5.70 -10.41 -6.85
N VAL A 109 -6.73 -9.83 -7.50
CA VAL A 109 -6.92 -9.77 -8.97
C VAL A 109 -7.00 -8.33 -9.51
N GLU A 110 -6.39 -7.39 -8.79
CA GLU A 110 -6.47 -5.96 -9.11
C GLU A 110 -6.06 -5.62 -10.54
N ALA A 111 -4.98 -6.21 -11.07
CA ALA A 111 -4.50 -5.89 -12.42
C ALA A 111 -5.45 -6.40 -13.51
N LEU A 112 -6.05 -7.58 -13.32
CA LEU A 112 -7.02 -8.15 -14.24
C LEU A 112 -8.28 -7.29 -14.38
N LEU A 113 -8.69 -6.60 -13.31
CA LEU A 113 -9.90 -5.77 -13.25
C LEU A 113 -9.68 -4.31 -13.65
N GLN A 114 -8.47 -3.88 -14.01
CA GLN A 114 -8.16 -2.48 -14.31
C GLN A 114 -8.00 -2.23 -15.82
N PRO A 115 -8.78 -1.35 -16.47
CA PRO A 115 -8.64 -1.07 -17.90
C PRO A 115 -7.29 -0.43 -18.25
N GLU A 116 -6.82 -0.59 -19.49
CA GLU A 116 -5.55 0.00 -19.98
C GLU A 116 -5.70 1.43 -20.45
N PHE A 117 -6.89 1.79 -20.94
CA PHE A 117 -7.22 3.12 -21.45
C PHE A 117 -8.43 3.68 -20.71
N LEU A 118 -8.40 4.97 -20.42
CA LEU A 118 -9.43 5.68 -19.68
C LEU A 118 -9.79 6.99 -20.38
N ARG A 119 -11.01 7.51 -20.18
CA ARG A 119 -11.45 8.81 -20.72
C ARG A 119 -10.54 9.96 -20.32
N ARG A 120 -9.90 9.89 -19.15
CA ARG A 120 -8.92 10.88 -18.70
C ARG A 120 -7.70 11.00 -19.63
N ASP A 121 -7.44 9.95 -20.42
CA ASP A 121 -6.30 9.83 -21.32
C ASP A 121 -6.54 10.58 -22.65
N LEU A 122 -7.78 11.05 -22.89
CA LEU A 122 -8.19 11.75 -24.10
C LEU A 122 -7.26 12.91 -24.44
N LEU A 123 -6.95 13.78 -23.47
CA LEU A 123 -6.14 14.98 -23.71
C LEU A 123 -4.71 14.61 -24.10
N THR A 124 -4.08 13.69 -23.36
CA THR A 124 -2.71 13.25 -23.63
C THR A 124 -2.58 12.65 -25.03
N ILE A 125 -3.44 11.70 -25.38
CA ILE A 125 -3.44 11.05 -26.70
C ILE A 125 -3.70 12.08 -27.81
N SER A 126 -4.64 13.00 -27.59
CA SER A 126 -4.99 14.03 -28.57
C SER A 126 -3.85 14.99 -28.85
N GLU A 127 -3.12 15.40 -27.81
CA GLU A 127 -1.96 16.28 -27.91
C GLU A 127 -0.79 15.58 -28.61
N ASP A 128 -0.48 14.34 -28.23
CA ASP A 128 0.62 13.56 -28.82
C ASP A 128 0.39 13.24 -30.30
N MET A 129 -0.86 13.01 -30.69
CA MET A 129 -1.24 12.74 -32.09
C MET A 129 -1.54 14.02 -32.90
N GLY A 130 -1.68 15.18 -32.25
CA GLY A 130 -2.06 16.43 -32.92
C GLY A 130 -3.48 16.41 -33.50
N LEU A 131 -4.43 15.80 -32.80
CA LEU A 131 -5.82 15.63 -33.27
C LEU A 131 -6.59 16.95 -33.28
N ASP A 132 -7.37 17.17 -34.34
CA ASP A 132 -8.33 18.28 -34.40
C ASP A 132 -9.57 18.03 -33.53
N LYS A 133 -10.42 19.06 -33.33
CA LYS A 133 -11.62 18.96 -32.49
C LYS A 133 -12.60 17.85 -32.92
N THR A 134 -12.67 17.54 -34.21
CA THR A 134 -13.57 16.49 -34.72
C THR A 134 -13.00 15.12 -34.42
N GLN A 135 -11.69 14.95 -34.63
CA GLN A 135 -10.96 13.73 -34.29
C GLN A 135 -10.92 13.47 -32.78
N GLN A 136 -10.85 14.53 -31.96
CA GLN A 136 -10.98 14.43 -30.51
C GLN A 136 -12.34 13.88 -30.08
N LEU A 137 -13.45 14.36 -30.66
CA LEU A 137 -14.79 13.82 -30.38
C LEU A 137 -14.92 12.35 -30.79
N ILE A 138 -14.26 11.96 -31.88
CA ILE A 138 -14.21 10.56 -32.33
C ILE A 138 -13.42 9.72 -31.31
N LEU A 139 -12.25 10.19 -30.87
CA LEU A 139 -11.43 9.51 -29.87
C LEU A 139 -12.18 9.36 -28.54
N GLU A 140 -12.92 10.38 -28.10
CA GLU A 140 -13.76 10.32 -26.91
C GLU A 140 -14.81 9.21 -27.02
N ALA A 141 -15.49 9.10 -28.16
CA ALA A 141 -16.47 8.03 -28.40
C ALA A 141 -15.82 6.62 -28.44
N ILE A 142 -14.59 6.50 -28.98
CA ILE A 142 -13.85 5.23 -28.99
C ILE A 142 -13.45 4.83 -27.55
N LEU A 143 -12.96 5.79 -26.75
CA LEU A 143 -12.61 5.57 -25.34
C LEU A 143 -13.83 5.18 -24.50
N GLU A 144 -14.96 5.87 -24.68
CA GLU A 144 -16.22 5.54 -24.02
C GLU A 144 -16.68 4.12 -24.36
N ASN A 145 -16.65 3.74 -25.63
CA ASN A 145 -17.03 2.38 -26.05
C ASN A 145 -16.07 1.31 -25.48
N TYR A 146 -14.76 1.59 -25.41
CA TYR A 146 -13.79 0.70 -24.79
C TYR A 146 -14.08 0.51 -23.30
N GLU A 147 -14.28 1.60 -22.55
CA GLU A 147 -14.60 1.54 -21.12
C GLU A 147 -15.90 0.78 -20.86
N ASP A 148 -16.97 1.06 -21.61
CA ASP A 148 -18.26 0.39 -21.46
C ASP A 148 -18.17 -1.11 -21.77
N SER A 149 -17.40 -1.47 -22.80
CA SER A 149 -17.13 -2.86 -23.15
C SER A 149 -16.31 -3.55 -22.05
N PHE A 150 -15.28 -2.88 -21.53
CA PHE A 150 -14.45 -3.40 -20.45
C PHE A 150 -15.28 -3.61 -19.16
N ASN A 151 -16.10 -2.63 -18.79
CA ASN A 151 -17.01 -2.70 -17.65
C ASN A 151 -18.03 -3.84 -17.79
N THR A 152 -18.41 -4.20 -19.01
CA THR A 152 -19.31 -5.33 -19.26
C THR A 152 -18.61 -6.68 -19.06
N VAL A 153 -17.38 -6.83 -19.55
CA VAL A 153 -16.67 -8.13 -19.48
C VAL A 153 -16.11 -8.46 -18.10
N ILE A 154 -15.90 -7.47 -17.22
CA ILE A 154 -15.41 -7.70 -15.85
C ILE A 154 -16.50 -8.22 -14.89
N VAL A 155 -17.78 -7.93 -15.16
CA VAL A 155 -18.91 -8.22 -14.24
C VAL A 155 -18.97 -9.69 -13.82
N PRO A 156 -18.87 -10.68 -14.72
CA PRO A 156 -18.94 -12.10 -14.34
C PRO A 156 -17.87 -12.50 -13.32
N LEU A 157 -16.63 -12.04 -13.49
CA LEU A 157 -15.55 -12.35 -12.55
C LEU A 157 -15.75 -11.65 -11.21
N GLN A 158 -16.17 -10.37 -11.22
CA GLN A 158 -16.44 -9.64 -9.98
C GLN A 158 -17.53 -10.31 -9.15
N GLN A 159 -18.63 -10.71 -9.79
CA GLN A 159 -19.72 -11.44 -9.14
C GLN A 159 -19.24 -12.79 -8.62
N ALA A 160 -18.45 -13.53 -9.42
CA ALA A 160 -17.90 -14.81 -9.01
C ALA A 160 -16.98 -14.70 -7.79
N LEU A 161 -16.10 -13.68 -7.74
CA LEU A 161 -15.22 -13.42 -6.60
C LEU A 161 -16.01 -13.09 -5.34
N GLN A 162 -17.00 -12.19 -5.44
CA GLN A 162 -17.86 -11.85 -4.30
C GLN A 162 -18.61 -13.07 -3.75
N ASN A 163 -19.14 -13.91 -4.65
CA ASN A 163 -19.82 -15.14 -4.26
C ASN A 163 -18.85 -16.15 -3.62
N TYR A 164 -17.65 -16.30 -4.20
CA TYR A 164 -16.61 -17.18 -3.68
C TYR A 164 -16.15 -16.77 -2.28
N GLU A 165 -15.83 -15.49 -2.07
CA GLU A 165 -15.44 -14.95 -0.77
C GLU A 165 -16.56 -15.13 0.26
N ARG A 166 -17.81 -14.88 -0.14
CA ARG A 166 -18.98 -15.07 0.71
C ARG A 166 -19.18 -16.54 1.10
N ASP A 167 -19.03 -17.47 0.15
CA ASP A 167 -19.12 -18.92 0.39
C ASP A 167 -17.98 -19.42 1.28
N ALA A 168 -16.72 -19.07 0.98
CA ALA A 168 -15.56 -19.43 1.80
C ALA A 168 -15.72 -18.92 3.24
N THR A 169 -16.18 -17.67 3.40
CA THR A 169 -16.47 -17.09 4.72
C THR A 169 -17.60 -17.82 5.43
N ASN A 170 -18.64 -18.25 4.71
CA ASN A 170 -19.75 -19.02 5.26
C ASN A 170 -19.35 -20.42 5.72
N ARG A 171 -18.55 -21.13 4.92
CA ARG A 171 -17.99 -22.44 5.29
C ARG A 171 -17.11 -22.33 6.53
N TRP A 172 -16.20 -21.36 6.55
CA TRP A 172 -15.36 -21.09 7.72
C TRP A 172 -16.20 -20.78 8.96
N LEU A 173 -17.21 -19.91 8.84
CA LEU A 173 -18.08 -19.55 9.96
C LEU A 173 -18.89 -20.77 10.44
N SER A 174 -19.38 -21.61 9.52
CA SER A 174 -20.07 -22.86 9.84
C SER A 174 -19.15 -23.84 10.58
N ASP A 175 -17.91 -24.01 10.12
CA ASP A 175 -16.92 -24.87 10.76
C ASP A 175 -16.56 -24.36 12.16
N VAL A 176 -16.30 -23.06 12.30
CA VAL A 176 -16.01 -22.44 13.61
C VAL A 176 -17.20 -22.63 14.55
N LEU A 177 -18.42 -22.26 14.13
CA LEU A 177 -19.62 -22.40 14.95
C LEU A 177 -19.96 -23.86 15.27
N GLY A 178 -19.69 -24.79 14.35
CA GLY A 178 -19.87 -26.23 14.54
C GLY A 178 -18.88 -26.83 15.53
N ASN A 179 -17.65 -26.30 15.58
CA ASN A 179 -16.57 -26.77 16.45
C ASN A 179 -16.56 -26.13 17.85
N ILE A 180 -17.45 -25.16 18.15
CA ILE A 180 -17.62 -24.65 19.51
C ILE A 180 -18.15 -25.80 20.37
N ALA A 181 -17.27 -26.37 21.18
CA ALA A 181 -17.66 -27.30 22.23
C ALA A 181 -18.40 -26.51 23.30
N ILE A 182 -19.68 -26.83 23.50
CA ILE A 182 -20.46 -26.30 24.61
C ILE A 182 -19.85 -26.90 25.88
N PRO A 183 -19.17 -26.13 26.73
CA PRO A 183 -18.67 -26.64 27.99
C PRO A 183 -19.84 -26.94 28.91
N ASP A 184 -19.67 -27.85 29.86
CA ASP A 184 -20.67 -28.07 30.89
C ASP A 184 -20.99 -26.71 31.56
N ALA A 185 -22.28 -26.35 31.60
CA ALA A 185 -22.73 -25.01 31.99
C ALA A 185 -22.16 -24.57 33.35
N ILE A 186 -21.98 -25.53 34.27
CA ILE A 186 -21.42 -25.29 35.60
C ILE A 186 -19.93 -24.91 35.50
N ASP A 187 -19.15 -25.60 34.68
CA ASP A 187 -17.71 -25.34 34.51
C ASP A 187 -17.45 -24.05 33.75
N ALA A 188 -18.29 -23.74 32.74
CA ALA A 188 -18.27 -22.47 32.03
C ALA A 188 -18.58 -21.28 32.95
N GLU A 189 -19.63 -21.38 33.77
CA GLU A 189 -19.98 -20.35 34.76
C GLU A 189 -18.84 -20.15 35.77
N ASN A 190 -18.22 -21.23 36.23
CA ASN A 190 -17.09 -21.16 37.17
C ASN A 190 -15.87 -20.47 36.54
N SER A 191 -15.55 -20.79 35.29
CA SER A 191 -14.43 -20.16 34.56
C SER A 191 -14.66 -18.66 34.34
N ILE A 192 -15.89 -18.26 33.99
CA ILE A 192 -16.26 -16.83 33.88
C ILE A 192 -16.13 -16.13 35.22
N ARG A 193 -16.64 -16.73 36.31
CA ARG A 193 -16.51 -16.18 37.67
C ARG A 193 -15.03 -16.04 38.09
N GLU A 194 -14.20 -17.03 37.78
CA GLU A 194 -12.77 -17.02 38.10
C GLU A 194 -12.05 -15.90 37.33
N GLN A 195 -12.25 -15.79 36.02
CA GLN A 195 -11.66 -14.71 35.21
C GLN A 195 -12.18 -13.33 35.60
N MET A 196 -13.46 -13.20 35.97
CA MET A 196 -14.04 -11.95 36.48
C MET A 196 -13.48 -11.59 37.86
N ALA A 197 -13.24 -12.57 38.72
CA ALA A 197 -12.59 -12.36 40.02
C ALA A 197 -11.12 -11.92 39.86
N GLU A 198 -10.36 -12.56 38.97
CA GLU A 198 -9.00 -12.12 38.61
C GLU A 198 -9.00 -10.72 38.00
N TRP A 199 -10.01 -10.40 37.19
CA TRP A 199 -10.15 -9.07 36.58
C TRP A 199 -10.46 -7.99 37.62
N ARG A 200 -11.34 -8.27 38.58
CA ARG A 200 -11.63 -7.39 39.73
C ARG A 200 -10.39 -7.10 40.56
N VAL A 201 -9.58 -8.14 40.86
CA VAL A 201 -8.36 -8.02 41.65
C VAL A 201 -7.25 -7.29 40.88
N SER A 202 -7.10 -7.52 39.58
CA SER A 202 -6.03 -6.91 38.77
C SER A 202 -6.23 -5.43 38.44
N LYS A 203 -7.43 -4.87 38.66
CA LYS A 203 -7.81 -3.52 38.22
C LYS A 203 -8.12 -2.52 39.33
N ASP A 204 -8.06 -2.90 40.62
CA ASP A 204 -8.41 -2.02 41.76
C ASP A 204 -9.78 -1.32 41.57
N LEU A 205 -10.75 -2.01 40.95
CA LEU A 205 -12.09 -1.48 40.66
C LEU A 205 -13.03 -1.75 41.84
N GLU A 206 -12.83 -1.06 42.97
CA GLU A 206 -13.76 -1.15 44.11
C GLU A 206 -15.04 -0.30 43.91
N GLU A 207 -15.00 0.74 43.05
CA GLU A 207 -16.11 1.71 42.89
C GLU A 207 -17.15 1.37 41.79
N ASP A 208 -16.85 0.46 40.85
CA ASP A 208 -17.75 0.06 39.73
C ASP A 208 -18.38 -1.33 39.92
N ASN A 209 -18.63 -1.73 41.17
CA ASN A 209 -18.99 -3.11 41.53
C ASN A 209 -20.36 -3.54 40.97
N GLU A 210 -21.32 -2.62 40.86
CA GLU A 210 -22.68 -2.88 40.38
C GLU A 210 -22.72 -3.11 38.86
N ALA A 211 -22.05 -2.26 38.07
CA ALA A 211 -21.94 -2.43 36.62
C ALA A 211 -21.13 -3.68 36.22
N LEU A 212 -20.11 -4.03 37.02
CA LEU A 212 -19.35 -5.27 36.85
C LEU A 212 -20.15 -6.52 37.22
N GLN A 213 -21.02 -6.43 38.24
CA GLN A 213 -21.96 -7.50 38.58
C GLN A 213 -23.04 -7.67 37.52
N GLU A 214 -23.63 -6.59 37.04
CA GLU A 214 -24.59 -6.61 35.93
C GLU A 214 -23.95 -7.19 34.66
N PHE A 215 -22.70 -6.84 34.37
CA PHE A 215 -21.94 -7.40 33.26
C PHE A 215 -21.63 -8.89 33.44
N GLU A 216 -21.23 -9.33 34.65
CA GLU A 216 -21.03 -10.74 34.98
C GLU A 216 -22.34 -11.53 34.87
N GLU A 217 -23.45 -11.03 35.40
CA GLU A 217 -24.77 -11.64 35.29
C GLU A 217 -25.25 -11.72 33.84
N ARG A 218 -24.97 -10.70 33.04
CA ARG A 218 -25.22 -10.72 31.59
C ARG A 218 -24.41 -11.81 30.91
N LEU A 219 -23.11 -11.94 31.19
CA LEU A 219 -22.28 -13.03 30.65
C LEU A 219 -22.79 -14.40 31.08
N LEU A 220 -23.12 -14.60 32.36
CA LEU A 220 -23.66 -15.87 32.86
C LEU A 220 -25.00 -16.21 32.19
N THR A 221 -25.87 -15.22 31.98
CA THR A 221 -27.14 -15.39 31.25
C THR A 221 -26.90 -15.75 29.79
N LEU A 222 -25.90 -15.13 29.16
CA LEU A 222 -25.47 -15.44 27.79
C LEU A 222 -24.89 -16.86 27.68
N THR A 223 -24.13 -17.31 28.68
CA THR A 223 -23.58 -18.67 28.76
C THR A 223 -24.68 -19.71 28.95
N ARG A 224 -25.69 -19.43 29.80
CA ARG A 224 -26.83 -20.33 30.03
C ARG A 224 -27.67 -20.56 28.78
N ASN A 225 -27.82 -19.53 27.95
CA ASN A 225 -28.57 -19.57 26.70
C ASN A 225 -27.66 -19.72 25.48
N MET A 226 -26.39 -20.11 25.67
CA MET A 226 -25.40 -20.15 24.61
C MET A 226 -25.77 -21.18 23.55
N ASP A 227 -26.31 -22.32 23.95
CA ASP A 227 -26.74 -23.40 23.03
C ASP A 227 -27.83 -22.91 22.09
N GLU A 228 -28.91 -22.34 22.62
CA GLU A 228 -30.03 -21.82 21.82
C GLU A 228 -29.58 -20.70 20.88
N ARG A 229 -28.67 -19.83 21.34
CA ARG A 229 -28.14 -18.72 20.54
C ARG A 229 -27.18 -19.19 19.46
N LEU A 230 -26.27 -20.12 19.78
CA LEU A 230 -25.37 -20.74 18.81
C LEU A 230 -26.16 -21.55 17.78
N ASP A 231 -27.23 -22.23 18.18
CA ASP A 231 -28.10 -22.95 17.26
C ASP A 231 -28.90 -22.02 16.34
N ALA A 232 -29.42 -20.89 16.86
CA ALA A 232 -30.03 -19.86 16.03
C ALA A 232 -29.04 -19.29 14.99
N LEU A 233 -27.78 -19.08 15.39
CA LEU A 233 -26.72 -18.63 14.50
C LEU A 233 -26.32 -19.69 13.47
N ARG A 234 -26.16 -20.95 13.88
CA ARG A 234 -25.92 -22.08 12.98
C ARG A 234 -27.03 -22.21 11.95
N MET A 235 -28.30 -22.07 12.36
CA MET A 235 -29.46 -22.09 11.46
C MET A 235 -29.46 -20.92 10.47
N ARG A 236 -29.06 -19.72 10.91
CA ARG A 236 -28.92 -18.54 10.04
C ARG A 236 -27.79 -18.75 9.02
N VAL A 237 -26.63 -19.21 9.46
CA VAL A 237 -25.50 -19.51 8.58
C VAL A 237 -25.85 -20.63 7.60
N ALA A 238 -26.54 -21.68 8.06
CA ALA A 238 -27.05 -22.74 7.18
C ALA A 238 -28.07 -22.22 6.16
N THR A 239 -28.95 -21.29 6.56
CA THR A 239 -29.89 -20.64 5.64
C THR A 239 -29.14 -19.81 4.60
N ASP A 240 -28.14 -19.04 5.01
CA ASP A 240 -27.30 -18.25 4.10
C ASP A 240 -26.51 -19.14 3.13
N ILE A 241 -25.99 -20.28 3.60
CA ILE A 241 -25.35 -21.30 2.76
C ILE A 241 -26.36 -21.84 1.73
N SER A 242 -27.57 -22.20 2.16
CA SER A 242 -28.61 -22.72 1.25
C SER A 242 -29.09 -21.69 0.21
N MET A 243 -29.03 -20.39 0.54
CA MET A 243 -29.32 -19.32 -0.41
C MET A 243 -28.20 -19.16 -1.45
N LEU A 244 -26.95 -19.48 -1.09
CA LEU A 244 -25.82 -19.48 -2.01
C LEU A 244 -25.77 -20.73 -2.89
N GLU A 245 -26.25 -21.88 -2.41
CA GLU A 245 -26.36 -23.12 -3.21
C GLU A 245 -27.28 -22.96 -4.43
N ASN A 246 -28.12 -21.91 -4.48
CA ASN A 246 -28.93 -21.55 -5.65
C ASN A 246 -28.19 -20.67 -6.68
N ILE A 247 -26.94 -20.29 -6.42
CA ILE A 247 -26.09 -19.51 -7.32
C ILE A 247 -25.01 -20.45 -7.87
N ASP A 248 -25.19 -20.86 -9.12
CA ASP A 248 -24.40 -21.88 -9.82
C ASP A 248 -23.02 -21.32 -10.27
N VAL A 249 -22.19 -20.85 -9.33
CA VAL A 249 -20.82 -20.40 -9.59
C VAL A 249 -19.86 -21.17 -8.70
N THR A 250 -19.19 -22.15 -9.29
CA THR A 250 -18.20 -23.01 -8.63
C THR A 250 -16.82 -22.37 -8.63
N SER A 251 -15.91 -22.87 -7.79
CA SER A 251 -14.49 -22.49 -7.81
C SER A 251 -13.84 -22.69 -9.19
N SER A 252 -14.33 -23.64 -10.00
CA SER A 252 -13.88 -23.86 -11.38
C SER A 252 -14.33 -22.75 -12.34
N ASP A 253 -15.47 -22.13 -12.08
CA ASP A 253 -16.00 -21.03 -12.89
C ASP A 253 -15.19 -19.75 -12.68
N LEU A 254 -14.66 -19.55 -11.47
CA LEU A 254 -13.80 -18.42 -11.14
C LEU A 254 -12.52 -18.41 -12.01
N LEU A 255 -11.83 -19.54 -12.12
CA LEU A 255 -10.64 -19.66 -12.98
C LEU A 255 -11.00 -19.53 -14.47
N THR A 256 -12.18 -20.00 -14.86
CA THR A 256 -12.68 -19.89 -16.24
C THR A 256 -12.96 -18.44 -16.61
N PHE A 257 -13.65 -17.69 -15.74
CA PHE A 257 -13.90 -16.27 -15.93
C PHE A 257 -12.60 -15.45 -15.91
N ALA A 258 -11.64 -15.78 -15.04
CA ALA A 258 -10.36 -15.07 -15.00
C ALA A 258 -9.56 -15.24 -16.31
N LYS A 259 -9.47 -16.47 -16.84
CA LYS A 259 -8.81 -16.73 -18.12
C LYS A 259 -9.55 -16.08 -19.28
N LYS A 260 -10.88 -16.15 -19.28
CA LYS A 260 -11.70 -15.49 -20.29
C LYS A 260 -11.50 -13.97 -20.26
N LEU A 261 -11.50 -13.35 -19.09
CA LEU A 261 -11.29 -11.91 -18.95
C LEU A 261 -9.89 -11.49 -19.43
N ARG A 262 -8.85 -12.29 -19.19
CA ARG A 262 -7.52 -12.05 -19.77
C ARG A 262 -7.57 -12.00 -21.30
N ASP A 263 -8.24 -12.96 -21.92
CA ASP A 263 -8.34 -13.05 -23.38
C ASP A 263 -9.23 -11.92 -23.95
N ASP A 264 -10.37 -11.63 -23.31
CA ASP A 264 -11.28 -10.53 -23.65
C ASP A 264 -10.58 -9.16 -23.51
N ARG A 265 -9.74 -8.97 -22.49
CA ARG A 265 -8.92 -7.76 -22.30
C ARG A 265 -7.99 -7.52 -23.48
N GLU A 266 -7.22 -8.53 -23.87
CA GLU A 266 -6.28 -8.41 -24.99
C GLU A 266 -7.04 -8.10 -26.28
N GLN A 267 -8.20 -8.73 -26.49
CA GLN A 267 -9.03 -8.44 -27.66
C GLN A 267 -9.55 -7.00 -27.65
N LEU A 268 -10.11 -6.52 -26.52
CA LEU A 268 -10.57 -5.13 -26.39
C LEU A 268 -9.45 -4.12 -26.60
N ARG A 269 -8.23 -4.44 -26.12
CA ARG A 269 -7.05 -3.62 -26.37
C ARG A 269 -6.72 -3.53 -27.86
N LEU A 270 -6.68 -4.66 -28.55
CA LEU A 270 -6.41 -4.71 -29.98
C LEU A 270 -7.50 -3.99 -30.79
N ASP A 271 -8.77 -4.17 -30.43
CA ASP A 271 -9.91 -3.51 -31.06
C ASP A 271 -9.88 -1.99 -30.87
N PHE A 272 -9.49 -1.52 -29.69
CA PHE A 272 -9.28 -0.09 -29.40
C PHE A 272 -8.17 0.50 -30.27
N ILE A 273 -6.98 -0.11 -30.27
CA ILE A 273 -5.83 0.34 -31.05
C ILE A 273 -6.18 0.33 -32.55
N GLN A 274 -6.84 -0.72 -33.04
CA GLN A 274 -7.26 -0.83 -34.43
C GLN A 274 -8.33 0.22 -34.79
N SER A 275 -9.30 0.46 -33.91
CA SER A 275 -10.34 1.48 -34.13
C SER A 275 -9.74 2.87 -34.22
N MET A 276 -8.83 3.22 -33.30
CA MET A 276 -8.10 4.47 -33.39
C MET A 276 -7.31 4.58 -34.70
N TYR A 277 -6.57 3.53 -35.07
CA TYR A 277 -5.77 3.53 -36.29
C TYR A 277 -6.63 3.73 -37.55
N VAL A 278 -7.70 2.93 -37.70
CA VAL A 278 -8.55 2.94 -38.89
C VAL A 278 -9.41 4.19 -38.99
N ILE A 279 -9.90 4.72 -37.86
CA ILE A 279 -10.85 5.83 -37.87
C ILE A 279 -10.13 7.18 -37.86
N LEU A 280 -9.04 7.32 -37.10
CA LEU A 280 -8.34 8.61 -36.96
C LEU A 280 -7.28 8.84 -38.05
N LEU A 281 -6.71 7.78 -38.64
CA LEU A 281 -5.54 7.88 -39.54
C LEU A 281 -5.80 7.37 -40.97
N LYS A 282 -7.06 7.16 -41.33
CA LYS A 282 -7.51 6.52 -42.59
C LYS A 282 -6.95 7.12 -43.89
N GLU A 283 -6.56 8.40 -43.88
CA GLU A 283 -6.15 9.15 -45.08
C GLU A 283 -4.67 9.58 -45.08
N GLN A 284 -3.87 9.23 -44.05
CA GLN A 284 -2.53 9.78 -43.83
C GLN A 284 -1.49 8.69 -43.48
N HIS A 285 -1.35 7.68 -44.32
CA HIS A 285 -0.39 6.58 -44.12
C HIS A 285 1.07 7.04 -44.28
N GLY A 286 1.98 6.54 -43.41
CA GLY A 286 3.42 6.82 -43.44
C GLY A 286 3.95 7.52 -42.19
N GLU A 287 4.02 8.86 -42.18
CA GLU A 287 4.56 9.63 -41.03
C GLU A 287 3.71 9.52 -39.75
N ASN A 288 2.40 9.30 -39.89
CA ASN A 288 1.50 9.20 -38.74
C ASN A 288 1.54 7.84 -38.04
N ASP A 289 2.09 6.78 -38.67
CA ASP A 289 2.19 5.47 -38.02
C ASP A 289 3.16 5.53 -36.82
N ALA A 290 4.26 6.27 -36.97
CA ALA A 290 5.22 6.49 -35.89
C ALA A 290 4.65 7.37 -34.78
N LEU A 291 3.90 8.42 -35.13
CA LEU A 291 3.22 9.30 -34.16
C LEU A 291 2.16 8.54 -33.37
N PHE A 292 1.34 7.75 -34.06
CA PHE A 292 0.33 6.89 -33.44
C PHE A 292 0.93 5.89 -32.46
N ASN A 293 1.93 5.12 -32.91
CA ASN A 293 2.57 4.12 -32.06
C ASN A 293 3.26 4.76 -30.85
N ASN A 294 3.82 5.97 -31.03
CA ASN A 294 4.41 6.73 -29.93
C ASN A 294 3.33 7.19 -28.94
N ALA A 295 2.21 7.77 -29.40
CA ALA A 295 1.11 8.20 -28.54
C ALA A 295 0.52 7.05 -27.71
N ILE A 296 0.26 5.90 -28.33
CA ILE A 296 -0.23 4.71 -27.62
C ILE A 296 0.80 4.23 -26.58
N SER A 297 2.07 4.18 -26.95
CA SER A 297 3.14 3.73 -26.06
C SER A 297 3.37 4.71 -24.89
N SER A 298 3.32 6.02 -25.15
CA SER A 298 3.39 7.07 -24.11
C SER A 298 2.25 6.94 -23.13
N GLN A 299 1.03 6.70 -23.63
CA GLN A 299 -0.13 6.48 -22.77
C GLN A 299 0.01 5.21 -21.92
N GLN A 300 0.48 4.12 -22.52
CA GLN A 300 0.76 2.88 -21.79
C GLN A 300 1.81 3.10 -20.70
N ILE A 301 2.86 3.89 -20.96
CA ILE A 301 3.84 4.22 -19.93
C ILE A 301 3.18 4.92 -18.75
N GLN A 302 2.42 5.99 -18.99
CA GLN A 302 1.78 6.77 -17.93
C GLN A 302 0.83 5.92 -17.07
N ASN A 303 0.04 5.05 -17.69
CA ASN A 303 -0.87 4.17 -16.96
C ASN A 303 -0.10 3.07 -16.21
N LEU A 304 0.87 2.43 -16.86
CA LEU A 304 1.50 1.22 -16.34
C LEU A 304 2.59 1.45 -15.30
N LEU A 305 3.20 2.65 -15.22
CA LEU A 305 4.21 2.97 -14.20
C LEU A 305 3.66 2.84 -12.78
N ASN A 306 2.36 3.04 -12.57
CA ASN A 306 1.72 2.92 -11.25
C ASN A 306 1.69 1.49 -10.69
N HIS A 307 1.93 0.47 -11.52
CA HIS A 307 2.04 -0.94 -11.09
C HIS A 307 3.44 -1.32 -10.61
N GLY A 308 4.30 -0.33 -10.33
CA GLY A 308 5.62 -0.54 -9.78
C GLY A 308 5.61 -1.25 -8.42
N ILE A 309 6.49 -2.24 -8.25
CA ILE A 309 6.68 -3.02 -7.01
C ILE A 309 7.98 -2.61 -6.30
N PHE A 310 9.00 -2.23 -7.08
CA PHE A 310 10.34 -1.89 -6.61
C PHE A 310 10.61 -0.39 -6.63
N SER A 311 11.65 0.03 -5.90
CA SER A 311 12.11 1.42 -6.02
C SER A 311 12.66 1.62 -7.44
N GLY A 312 12.36 2.75 -8.07
CA GLY A 312 12.84 3.10 -9.41
C GLY A 312 12.06 2.50 -10.58
N ASP A 313 11.13 1.56 -10.35
CA ASP A 313 10.35 0.92 -11.44
C ASP A 313 9.05 1.66 -11.81
N SER A 314 8.82 2.79 -11.15
CA SER A 314 7.71 3.75 -11.32
C SER A 314 8.22 5.16 -11.69
N MET A 315 9.50 5.28 -12.06
CA MET A 315 10.09 6.55 -12.50
C MET A 315 9.48 7.01 -13.82
N ASP A 316 8.85 8.18 -13.81
CA ASP A 316 8.34 8.83 -15.02
C ASP A 316 9.34 9.89 -15.50
N LEU A 317 10.25 9.46 -16.37
CA LEU A 317 11.29 10.32 -16.93
C LEU A 317 10.71 11.45 -17.80
N TRP A 318 9.56 11.23 -18.42
CA TRP A 318 8.87 12.23 -19.25
C TRP A 318 8.20 13.30 -18.40
N SER A 319 7.62 12.92 -17.26
CA SER A 319 7.12 13.90 -16.29
C SER A 319 8.28 14.63 -15.62
N ALA A 320 9.35 13.92 -15.22
CA ALA A 320 10.51 14.52 -14.54
C ALA A 320 11.18 15.62 -15.38
N ILE A 321 11.31 15.43 -16.70
CA ILE A 321 11.91 16.45 -17.57
C ILE A 321 11.01 17.68 -17.73
N SER A 322 9.68 17.50 -17.67
CA SER A 322 8.70 18.60 -17.75
C SER A 322 8.64 19.46 -16.49
N GLN A 323 9.08 18.91 -15.35
CA GLN A 323 9.11 19.59 -14.05
C GLN A 323 10.33 20.51 -13.88
N VAL A 324 11.29 20.49 -14.81
CA VAL A 324 12.45 21.36 -14.74
C VAL A 324 12.11 22.72 -15.34
N ASP A 325 12.07 23.75 -14.50
CA ASP A 325 11.92 25.13 -14.93
C ASP A 325 13.14 25.56 -15.74
N ILE A 326 12.95 25.76 -17.05
CA ILE A 326 13.98 26.29 -17.94
C ILE A 326 13.91 27.82 -17.90
N PRO A 327 14.96 28.51 -17.46
CA PRO A 327 15.00 29.97 -17.50
C PRO A 327 14.76 30.50 -18.90
N VAL A 328 14.02 31.61 -19.01
CA VAL A 328 13.81 32.29 -20.30
C VAL A 328 15.06 33.11 -20.60
N SER A 329 15.82 32.76 -21.66
CA SER A 329 16.84 33.67 -22.22
C SER A 329 16.29 34.43 -23.41
N GLU A 330 16.62 35.71 -23.49
CA GLU A 330 16.34 36.58 -24.64
C GLU A 330 16.99 36.03 -25.93
N ASP A 331 18.13 35.36 -25.81
CA ASP A 331 18.88 34.80 -26.94
C ASP A 331 18.48 33.36 -27.32
N GLY A 332 17.51 32.76 -26.61
CA GLY A 332 17.07 31.38 -26.85
C GLY A 332 18.13 30.31 -26.55
N THR A 333 19.24 30.69 -25.91
CA THR A 333 20.39 29.85 -25.52
C THR A 333 19.97 28.58 -24.79
N TYR A 334 18.90 28.67 -23.99
CA TYR A 334 18.44 27.59 -23.12
C TYR A 334 17.41 26.65 -23.78
N SER A 335 16.85 27.01 -24.95
CA SER A 335 15.80 26.20 -25.61
C SER A 335 16.26 24.79 -26.00
N LYS A 336 17.58 24.57 -26.07
CA LYS A 336 18.19 23.31 -26.53
C LYS A 336 18.71 22.40 -25.42
N ALA A 337 18.76 22.84 -24.16
CA ALA A 337 19.40 22.13 -23.04
C ALA A 337 18.89 20.68 -22.85
N PHE A 338 17.64 20.42 -23.24
CA PHE A 338 17.01 19.10 -23.15
C PHE A 338 16.79 18.41 -24.50
N THR A 339 17.34 18.93 -25.60
CA THR A 339 17.10 18.34 -26.94
C THR A 339 17.57 16.90 -27.00
N HIS A 340 18.77 16.62 -26.46
CA HIS A 340 19.31 15.26 -26.40
C HIS A 340 18.42 14.35 -25.54
N ALA A 341 18.14 14.75 -24.30
CA ALA A 341 17.30 13.98 -23.38
C ALA A 341 15.92 13.66 -23.97
N LYS A 342 15.22 14.68 -24.51
CA LYS A 342 13.92 14.50 -25.18
C LYS A 342 14.00 13.56 -26.38
N THR A 343 15.09 13.62 -27.16
CA THR A 343 15.29 12.74 -28.32
C THR A 343 15.51 11.29 -27.88
N VAL A 344 16.36 11.07 -26.86
CA VAL A 344 16.61 9.74 -26.29
C VAL A 344 15.32 9.14 -25.74
N LEU A 345 14.58 9.90 -24.92
CA LEU A 345 13.28 9.47 -24.37
C LEU A 345 12.31 9.12 -25.49
N LYS A 346 12.12 10.00 -26.50
CA LYS A 346 11.23 9.77 -27.64
C LYS A 346 11.56 8.48 -28.40
N ASN A 347 12.85 8.20 -28.60
CA ASN A 347 13.30 7.01 -29.34
C ASN A 347 13.13 5.70 -28.55
N ARG A 348 12.96 5.78 -27.22
CA ARG A 348 12.87 4.63 -26.31
C ARG A 348 11.47 4.38 -25.78
N VAL A 349 10.49 5.22 -26.12
CA VAL A 349 9.08 5.08 -25.71
C VAL A 349 8.53 3.67 -25.99
N ALA A 350 8.69 3.15 -27.22
CA ALA A 350 8.17 1.83 -27.59
C ALA A 350 8.86 0.68 -26.84
N ASP A 351 10.18 0.80 -26.62
CA ASP A 351 10.98 -0.19 -25.89
C ASP A 351 10.49 -0.30 -24.43
N ILE A 352 10.29 0.84 -23.77
CA ILE A 352 9.81 0.89 -22.37
C ILE A 352 8.36 0.42 -22.27
N ALA A 353 7.48 0.84 -23.19
CA ALA A 353 6.09 0.38 -23.21
C ALA A 353 6.00 -1.15 -23.36
N THR A 354 6.87 -1.75 -24.18
CA THR A 354 6.94 -3.22 -24.32
C THR A 354 7.31 -3.91 -23.01
N LEU A 355 8.28 -3.37 -22.26
CA LEU A 355 8.68 -3.92 -20.96
C LEU A 355 7.57 -3.78 -19.90
N LEU A 356 6.89 -2.64 -19.87
CA LEU A 356 5.76 -2.41 -18.96
C LEU A 356 4.57 -3.33 -19.26
N ASN A 357 4.25 -3.55 -20.54
CA ASN A 357 3.24 -4.51 -20.97
C ASN A 357 3.62 -5.95 -20.56
N ALA A 358 4.90 -6.34 -20.74
CA ALA A 358 5.37 -7.65 -20.29
C ALA A 358 5.26 -7.82 -18.77
N ARG A 359 5.51 -6.76 -17.99
CA ARG A 359 5.26 -6.75 -16.54
C ARG A 359 3.78 -6.94 -16.21
N LEU A 360 2.88 -6.18 -16.85
CA LEU A 360 1.43 -6.32 -16.64
C LEU A 360 0.96 -7.75 -16.93
N GLN A 361 1.42 -8.36 -18.01
CA GLN A 361 1.07 -9.75 -18.35
C GLN A 361 1.60 -10.73 -17.29
N ALA A 362 2.82 -10.53 -16.79
CA ALA A 362 3.36 -11.34 -15.71
C ALA A 362 2.58 -11.18 -14.39
N THR A 363 2.09 -9.97 -14.10
CA THR A 363 1.18 -9.70 -12.97
C THR A 363 -0.14 -10.45 -13.16
N ILE A 364 -0.78 -10.34 -14.32
CA ILE A 364 -2.03 -11.06 -14.63
C ILE A 364 -1.86 -12.58 -14.51
N ASP A 365 -0.77 -13.14 -15.05
CA ASP A 365 -0.45 -14.55 -14.92
C ASP A 365 -0.27 -14.98 -13.45
N ARG A 366 0.32 -14.11 -12.61
CA ARG A 366 0.41 -14.33 -11.16
C ARG A 366 -0.96 -14.33 -10.50
N GLU A 367 -1.82 -13.36 -10.81
CA GLU A 367 -3.16 -13.29 -10.23
C GLU A 367 -3.96 -14.55 -10.56
N ILE A 368 -3.94 -15.01 -11.81
CA ILE A 368 -4.59 -16.26 -12.23
C ILE A 368 -3.99 -17.48 -11.49
N ALA A 369 -2.67 -17.56 -11.34
CA ALA A 369 -2.02 -18.64 -10.60
C ALA A 369 -2.35 -18.59 -9.09
N GLY A 370 -2.56 -17.40 -8.53
CA GLY A 370 -3.01 -17.20 -7.15
C GLY A 370 -4.43 -17.73 -6.95
N LEU A 371 -5.35 -17.40 -7.86
CA LEU A 371 -6.71 -17.93 -7.82
C LEU A 371 -6.70 -19.46 -7.88
N GLU A 372 -5.91 -20.04 -8.79
CA GLU A 372 -5.75 -21.49 -8.92
C GLU A 372 -5.23 -22.14 -7.63
N LEU A 373 -4.23 -21.53 -6.97
CA LEU A 373 -3.74 -21.98 -5.68
C LEU A 373 -4.84 -21.94 -4.60
N GLN A 374 -5.57 -20.83 -4.50
CA GLN A 374 -6.62 -20.67 -3.49
C GLN A 374 -7.74 -21.70 -3.68
N ILE A 375 -8.19 -21.90 -4.92
CA ILE A 375 -9.18 -22.91 -5.27
C ILE A 375 -8.70 -24.31 -4.86
N HIS A 376 -7.42 -24.63 -5.08
CA HIS A 376 -6.86 -25.93 -4.70
C HIS A 376 -6.79 -26.13 -3.19
N ILE A 377 -6.39 -25.10 -2.44
CA ILE A 377 -6.39 -25.12 -0.97
C ILE A 377 -7.80 -25.43 -0.45
N ASP A 378 -8.80 -24.74 -0.98
CA ASP A 378 -10.18 -24.81 -0.50
C ASP A 378 -10.92 -26.09 -0.95
N THR A 379 -10.47 -26.76 -2.02
CA THR A 379 -11.14 -27.96 -2.56
C THR A 379 -10.46 -29.29 -2.20
N ALA A 380 -9.13 -29.32 -2.13
CA ALA A 380 -8.37 -30.57 -1.99
C ALA A 380 -7.91 -30.86 -0.55
N GLY A 381 -8.05 -29.92 0.38
CA GLY A 381 -7.47 -29.99 1.71
C GLY A 381 -5.93 -29.92 1.70
N ASP A 382 -5.32 -29.61 2.84
CA ASP A 382 -3.95 -29.09 2.97
C ASP A 382 -2.79 -30.07 2.65
N THR A 383 -3.07 -31.28 2.13
CA THR A 383 -2.06 -32.37 2.03
C THR A 383 -1.90 -33.00 0.64
N SER A 384 -2.48 -32.43 -0.41
CA SER A 384 -2.41 -33.03 -1.75
C SER A 384 -1.12 -32.64 -2.53
N LYS A 385 -0.59 -33.56 -3.36
CA LYS A 385 0.46 -33.24 -4.36
C LYS A 385 0.02 -32.11 -5.32
N VAL A 386 -1.29 -31.92 -5.47
CA VAL A 386 -1.88 -30.87 -6.31
C VAL A 386 -1.62 -29.48 -5.72
N ASN A 387 -1.73 -29.32 -4.39
CA ASN A 387 -1.43 -28.05 -3.71
C ASN A 387 0.05 -27.69 -3.86
N GLN A 388 0.95 -28.67 -3.78
CA GLN A 388 2.39 -28.43 -3.99
C GLN A 388 2.69 -27.95 -5.43
N LEU A 389 2.05 -28.55 -6.43
CA LEU A 389 2.18 -28.12 -7.82
C LEU A 389 1.60 -26.71 -8.04
N ALA A 390 0.42 -26.43 -7.48
CA ALA A 390 -0.21 -25.11 -7.55
C ALA A 390 0.63 -24.04 -6.83
N SER A 391 1.18 -24.35 -5.65
CA SER A 391 2.09 -23.46 -4.91
C SER A 391 3.34 -23.17 -5.74
N THR A 392 3.97 -24.20 -6.30
CA THR A 392 5.15 -24.05 -7.16
C THR A 392 4.84 -23.19 -8.40
N LYS A 393 3.67 -23.37 -9.00
CA LYS A 393 3.22 -22.56 -10.15
C LYS A 393 3.03 -21.09 -9.75
N PHE A 394 2.40 -20.83 -8.61
CA PHE A 394 2.21 -19.49 -8.07
C PHE A 394 3.57 -18.83 -7.73
N GLU A 395 4.46 -19.53 -7.04
CA GLU A 395 5.82 -19.04 -6.75
C GLU A 395 6.60 -18.70 -8.03
N ASN A 396 6.52 -19.54 -9.06
CA ASN A 396 7.14 -19.27 -10.36
C ASN A 396 6.54 -18.04 -11.05
N SER A 397 5.22 -17.81 -10.91
CA SER A 397 4.57 -16.62 -11.47
C SER A 397 5.01 -15.34 -10.78
N ILE A 398 5.17 -15.36 -9.44
CA ILE A 398 5.74 -14.26 -8.66
C ILE A 398 7.18 -13.99 -9.13
N ARG A 399 8.01 -15.02 -9.29
CA ARG A 399 9.39 -14.84 -9.79
C ARG A 399 9.43 -14.17 -11.17
N ARG A 400 8.49 -14.49 -12.06
CA ARG A 400 8.39 -13.86 -13.39
C ARG A 400 7.96 -12.41 -13.33
N GLU A 401 6.98 -12.07 -12.50
CA GLU A 401 6.57 -10.69 -12.24
C GLU A 401 7.75 -9.88 -11.69
N THR A 402 8.39 -10.39 -10.63
CA THR A 402 9.57 -9.77 -10.01
C THR A 402 10.70 -9.53 -11.01
N ALA A 403 11.05 -10.53 -11.83
CA ALA A 403 12.06 -10.39 -12.87
C ALA A 403 11.68 -9.34 -13.93
N SER A 404 10.38 -9.21 -14.25
CA SER A 404 9.89 -8.21 -15.20
C SER A 404 9.95 -6.80 -14.61
N SER A 405 9.60 -6.63 -13.33
CA SER A 405 9.74 -5.35 -12.62
C SER A 405 11.20 -4.91 -12.48
N ILE A 406 12.13 -5.84 -12.17
CA ILE A 406 13.56 -5.55 -12.16
C ILE A 406 14.06 -5.10 -13.54
N LYS A 407 13.60 -5.73 -14.62
CA LYS A 407 13.94 -5.30 -15.99
C LYS A 407 13.46 -3.89 -16.28
N VAL A 408 12.20 -3.57 -15.94
CA VAL A 408 11.64 -2.21 -16.10
C VAL A 408 12.51 -1.19 -15.35
N ARG A 409 12.78 -1.41 -14.06
CA ARG A 409 13.64 -0.54 -13.24
C ARG A 409 14.99 -0.30 -13.91
N ASN A 410 15.68 -1.37 -14.28
CA ASN A 410 17.01 -1.28 -14.84
C ASN A 410 17.00 -0.55 -16.18
N SER A 411 15.98 -0.77 -17.03
CA SER A 411 15.81 -0.05 -18.28
C SER A 411 15.51 1.43 -18.09
N LEU A 412 14.70 1.81 -17.08
CA LEU A 412 14.45 3.21 -16.73
C LEU A 412 15.72 3.90 -16.20
N LEU A 413 16.53 3.22 -15.38
CA LEU A 413 17.80 3.74 -14.89
C LEU A 413 18.83 3.93 -16.01
N ILE A 414 18.95 2.95 -16.93
CA ILE A 414 19.80 3.07 -18.12
C ILE A 414 19.31 4.24 -18.99
N LEU A 415 18.00 4.34 -19.22
CA LEU A 415 17.41 5.41 -20.02
C LEU A 415 17.67 6.79 -19.40
N LEU A 416 17.61 6.90 -18.08
CA LEU A 416 17.98 8.12 -17.37
C LEU A 416 19.44 8.48 -17.66
N GLU A 417 20.40 7.57 -17.46
CA GLU A 417 21.82 7.86 -17.72
C GLU A 417 22.10 8.16 -19.20
N GLU A 418 21.47 7.46 -20.14
CA GLU A 418 21.56 7.77 -21.59
C GLU A 418 21.04 9.18 -21.91
N SER A 419 19.95 9.59 -21.25
CA SER A 419 19.35 10.92 -21.42
C SER A 419 20.23 12.03 -20.81
N LEU A 420 21.02 11.73 -19.78
CA LEU A 420 21.95 12.65 -19.12
C LEU A 420 23.30 12.79 -19.87
N ALA A 421 23.67 11.81 -20.71
CA ALA A 421 24.98 11.77 -21.38
C ALA A 421 25.23 12.87 -22.44
N GLY A 422 24.19 13.62 -22.84
CA GLY A 422 24.27 14.61 -23.92
C GLY A 422 24.86 15.98 -23.57
N CYS A 423 25.47 16.11 -22.39
CA CYS A 423 25.86 17.39 -21.82
C CYS A 423 27.04 18.05 -22.57
N LYS A 424 26.88 19.32 -22.99
CA LYS A 424 27.92 20.06 -23.75
C LYS A 424 28.44 21.31 -23.07
N THR A 425 27.73 21.83 -22.07
CA THR A 425 28.11 23.05 -21.34
C THR A 425 27.95 22.85 -19.83
N GLN A 426 28.59 23.70 -19.02
CA GLN A 426 28.47 23.68 -17.55
C GLN A 426 27.04 23.97 -17.08
N TYR A 427 26.30 24.82 -17.81
CA TYR A 427 24.90 25.13 -17.51
C TYR A 427 23.96 23.97 -17.84
N ASP A 428 24.22 23.23 -18.93
CA ASP A 428 23.50 21.98 -19.20
C ASP A 428 23.70 20.98 -18.04
N GLN A 429 24.85 20.98 -17.35
CA GLN A 429 25.09 20.10 -16.21
C GLN A 429 24.19 20.42 -15.02
N GLU A 430 23.96 21.71 -14.73
CA GLU A 430 23.05 22.13 -13.65
C GLU A 430 21.61 21.72 -13.94
N LEU A 431 21.11 21.99 -15.15
CA LEU A 431 19.75 21.60 -15.55
C LEU A 431 19.57 20.08 -15.59
N LEU A 432 20.56 19.33 -16.08
CA LEU A 432 20.54 17.87 -16.08
C LEU A 432 20.64 17.30 -14.66
N SER A 433 21.34 17.97 -13.73
CA SER A 433 21.37 17.60 -12.32
C SER A 433 19.99 17.76 -11.66
N ILE A 434 19.27 18.83 -11.98
CA ILE A 434 17.89 19.04 -11.51
C ILE A 434 16.97 17.94 -12.08
N TYR A 435 17.07 17.63 -13.37
CA TYR A 435 16.33 16.53 -14.00
C TYR A 435 16.66 15.16 -13.39
N ARG A 436 17.93 14.87 -13.13
CA ARG A 436 18.40 13.65 -12.44
C ARG A 436 17.76 13.55 -11.05
N THR A 437 17.80 14.64 -10.28
CA THR A 437 17.20 14.71 -8.95
C THR A 437 15.68 14.53 -8.99
N ALA A 438 14.99 15.17 -9.94
CA ALA A 438 13.54 15.02 -10.12
C ALA A 438 13.16 13.56 -10.44
N SER A 439 13.93 12.91 -11.32
CA SER A 439 13.74 11.52 -11.69
C SER A 439 13.93 10.59 -10.49
N PHE A 440 15.03 10.73 -9.74
CA PHE A 440 15.27 9.90 -8.56
C PHE A 440 14.26 10.15 -7.44
N ARG A 441 13.73 11.37 -7.27
CA ARG A 441 12.67 11.64 -6.28
C ARG A 441 11.39 10.85 -6.55
N GLN A 442 11.07 10.59 -7.82
CA GLN A 442 9.92 9.76 -8.18
C GLN A 442 10.19 8.27 -7.89
N GLY A 443 11.40 7.79 -8.21
CA GLY A 443 11.75 6.36 -8.07
C GLY A 443 12.18 5.92 -6.66
N PHE A 444 12.88 6.79 -5.93
CA PHE A 444 13.55 6.51 -4.66
C PHE A 444 13.17 7.57 -3.62
N PRO A 445 11.89 7.69 -3.27
CA PRO A 445 11.40 8.79 -2.43
C PRO A 445 11.97 8.76 -1.02
N GLN A 446 12.35 7.59 -0.49
CA GLN A 446 12.91 7.47 0.86
C GLN A 446 14.37 7.95 0.90
N GLU A 447 15.16 7.57 -0.09
CA GLU A 447 16.57 7.94 -0.22
C GLU A 447 16.68 9.45 -0.55
N MET A 448 15.83 9.93 -1.47
CA MET A 448 15.81 11.32 -1.96
C MET A 448 14.98 12.30 -1.11
N ARG A 449 14.47 11.88 0.04
CA ARG A 449 13.68 12.76 0.92
C ARG A 449 14.54 13.93 1.40
N LYS A 450 13.92 15.11 1.51
CA LYS A 450 14.59 16.28 2.09
C LYS A 450 15.01 16.00 3.53
N ARG A 451 16.30 16.17 3.82
CA ARG A 451 16.91 15.88 5.12
C ARG A 451 16.88 17.11 6.02
N TRP A 452 17.15 16.90 7.31
CA TRP A 452 17.17 17.98 8.28
C TRP A 452 18.28 18.98 7.96
N CYS A 453 19.48 18.53 7.58
CA CYS A 453 20.59 19.40 7.18
C CYS A 453 20.19 20.37 6.06
N GLU A 454 19.52 19.92 5.00
CA GLU A 454 19.04 20.78 3.91
C GLU A 454 18.01 21.83 4.39
N ILE A 455 17.18 21.49 5.36
CA ILE A 455 16.20 22.42 5.94
C ILE A 455 16.91 23.43 6.85
N ALA A 456 17.85 22.95 7.65
CA ALA A 456 18.60 23.75 8.61
C ALA A 456 19.47 24.80 7.93
N THR A 457 20.24 24.41 6.91
CA THR A 457 21.10 25.33 6.15
C THR A 457 20.27 26.36 5.38
N ASP A 458 19.18 25.94 4.70
CA ASP A 458 18.27 26.85 3.99
C ASP A 458 17.60 27.87 4.94
N MET A 459 17.26 27.47 6.17
CA MET A 459 16.74 28.40 7.18
C MET A 459 17.83 29.30 7.76
N ALA A 460 19.02 28.77 8.03
CA ALA A 460 20.16 29.54 8.51
C ALA A 460 20.50 30.69 7.55
N LEU A 461 20.58 30.40 6.25
CA LEU A 461 20.85 31.40 5.20
C LEU A 461 19.76 32.48 5.08
N LYS A 462 18.54 32.22 5.56
CA LYS A 462 17.40 33.17 5.53
C LYS A 462 17.29 34.05 6.77
N ILE A 463 18.14 33.84 7.79
CA ILE A 463 18.15 34.68 8.99
C ILE A 463 18.53 36.12 8.60
N LYS A 464 17.70 37.08 9.02
CA LYS A 464 17.95 38.50 8.74
C LYS A 464 19.16 38.98 9.54
N SER A 465 19.91 39.92 8.98
CA SER A 465 21.04 40.61 9.64
C SER A 465 22.18 39.68 10.09
N LEU A 466 22.53 38.70 9.26
CA LEU A 466 23.79 37.95 9.40
C LEU A 466 24.98 38.79 8.94
N ASP A 467 26.13 38.62 9.59
CA ASP A 467 27.39 39.20 9.14
C ASP A 467 27.87 38.52 7.84
N ALA A 468 28.56 39.27 6.99
CA ALA A 468 29.03 38.77 5.70
C ALA A 468 29.94 37.54 5.84
N THR A 469 30.76 37.46 6.90
CA THR A 469 31.63 36.29 7.14
C THR A 469 30.84 35.05 7.55
N ILE A 470 29.73 35.21 8.28
CA ILE A 470 28.83 34.11 8.65
C ILE A 470 28.09 33.60 7.42
N VAL A 471 27.63 34.50 6.54
CA VAL A 471 26.98 34.11 5.28
C VAL A 471 27.94 33.32 4.39
N GLU A 472 29.19 33.77 4.25
CA GLU A 472 30.21 33.04 3.49
C GLU A 472 30.48 31.66 4.08
N GLY A 473 30.61 31.57 5.42
CA GLY A 473 30.75 30.28 6.11
C GLY A 473 29.56 29.34 5.91
N LEU A 474 28.33 29.84 5.96
CA LEU A 474 27.12 29.05 5.72
C LEU A 474 27.01 28.59 4.27
N ASN A 475 27.46 29.38 3.29
CA ASN A 475 27.51 28.96 1.89
C ASN A 475 28.52 27.82 1.67
N VAL A 476 29.69 27.87 2.34
CA VAL A 476 30.66 26.76 2.30
C VAL A 476 30.07 25.49 2.90
N ILE A 477 29.36 25.60 4.04
CA ILE A 477 28.65 24.46 4.63
C ILE A 477 27.59 23.92 3.65
N ASP A 478 26.84 24.79 2.98
CA ASP A 478 25.82 24.38 2.01
C ASP A 478 26.41 23.61 0.82
N GLU A 479 27.53 24.08 0.27
CA GLU A 479 28.26 23.42 -0.83
C GLU A 479 28.81 22.05 -0.40
N GLU A 480 29.51 21.98 0.73
CA GLU A 480 30.08 20.72 1.25
C GLU A 480 28.98 19.71 1.60
N MET A 481 27.91 20.17 2.25
CA MET A 481 26.75 19.36 2.61
C MET A 481 26.02 18.84 1.36
N THR A 482 25.87 19.66 0.33
CA THR A 482 25.24 19.26 -0.93
C THR A 482 26.05 18.18 -1.64
N ILE A 483 27.38 18.31 -1.71
CA ILE A 483 28.26 17.29 -2.29
C ILE A 483 28.14 15.97 -1.52
N ALA A 484 28.26 16.04 -0.19
CA ALA A 484 28.15 14.86 0.68
C ALA A 484 26.77 14.17 0.55
N LEU A 485 25.68 14.95 0.44
CA LEU A 485 24.34 14.41 0.25
C LEU A 485 24.19 13.68 -1.08
N ILE A 486 24.73 14.24 -2.17
CA ILE A 486 24.65 13.60 -3.50
C ILE A 486 25.36 12.24 -3.48
N ASP A 487 26.54 12.17 -2.87
CA ASP A 487 27.29 10.93 -2.76
C ASP A 487 26.57 9.90 -1.87
N LEU A 488 26.04 10.32 -0.72
CA LEU A 488 25.26 9.46 0.17
C LEU A 488 23.96 8.96 -0.49
N GLN A 489 23.25 9.83 -1.23
CA GLN A 489 22.05 9.44 -1.97
C GLN A 489 22.36 8.40 -3.04
N LYS A 490 23.45 8.58 -3.79
CA LYS A 490 23.90 7.63 -4.81
C LYS A 490 24.26 6.27 -4.20
N GLU A 491 24.97 6.27 -3.07
CA GLU A 491 25.31 5.05 -2.35
C GLU A 491 24.05 4.37 -1.79
N ALA A 492 23.16 5.13 -1.16
CA ALA A 492 21.90 4.63 -0.61
C ALA A 492 21.01 4.00 -1.69
N ILE A 493 20.87 4.64 -2.85
CA ILE A 493 20.14 4.10 -4.00
C ILE A 493 20.79 2.81 -4.52
N SER A 494 22.12 2.75 -4.58
CA SER A 494 22.83 1.54 -5.04
C SER A 494 22.59 0.38 -4.08
N LYS A 495 22.77 0.60 -2.77
CA LYS A 495 22.45 -0.35 -1.71
C LYS A 495 20.98 -0.78 -1.77
N ARG A 496 20.06 0.15 -2.05
CA ARG A 496 18.63 -0.13 -2.18
C ARG A 496 18.34 -1.11 -3.31
N ILE A 497 18.94 -0.89 -4.47
CA ILE A 497 18.78 -1.75 -5.65
C ILE A 497 19.32 -3.16 -5.37
N GLU A 498 20.54 -3.26 -4.82
CA GLU A 498 21.17 -4.54 -4.47
C GLU A 498 20.29 -5.32 -3.49
N TYR A 499 19.85 -4.65 -2.44
CA TYR A 499 19.05 -5.26 -1.40
C TYR A 499 17.66 -5.70 -1.87
N GLU A 500 16.99 -4.90 -2.68
CA GLU A 500 15.69 -5.29 -3.25
C GLU A 500 15.82 -6.54 -4.15
N ASN A 501 16.96 -6.71 -4.82
CA ASN A 501 17.23 -7.94 -5.58
C ASN A 501 17.45 -9.14 -4.66
N GLU A 502 18.22 -8.98 -3.58
CA GLU A 502 18.40 -10.06 -2.59
C GLU A 502 17.07 -10.45 -1.93
N LEU A 503 16.22 -9.47 -1.66
CA LEU A 503 14.91 -9.70 -1.04
C LEU A 503 13.94 -10.37 -2.02
N ALA A 504 14.02 -10.02 -3.30
CA ALA A 504 13.32 -10.73 -4.38
C ALA A 504 13.71 -12.21 -4.45
N ASP A 505 15.00 -12.53 -4.36
CA ASP A 505 15.50 -13.90 -4.41
C ASP A 505 15.14 -14.71 -3.14
N SER A 506 15.15 -14.05 -1.96
CA SER A 506 14.81 -14.65 -0.66
C SER A 506 13.31 -14.58 -0.30
N GLN A 507 12.44 -14.17 -1.22
CA GLN A 507 11.00 -13.99 -0.97
C GLN A 507 10.31 -15.29 -0.50
N PHE A 508 10.88 -16.47 -0.74
CA PHE A 508 10.37 -17.77 -0.30
C PHE A 508 11.13 -18.40 0.88
N GLU A 509 12.10 -17.69 1.47
CA GLU A 509 12.89 -18.14 2.62
C GLU A 509 12.19 -17.86 3.98
N PRO A 510 12.51 -18.61 5.06
CA PRO A 510 11.81 -18.51 6.35
C PRO A 510 11.91 -17.14 7.04
N LYS A 511 10.81 -16.72 7.66
CA LYS A 511 10.46 -15.36 8.11
C LYS A 511 11.43 -14.63 9.08
N LYS A 512 12.45 -15.27 9.67
CA LYS A 512 13.26 -14.64 10.73
C LYS A 512 14.08 -13.43 10.23
N GLU A 513 14.58 -13.46 9.00
CA GLU A 513 15.38 -12.35 8.44
C GLU A 513 14.54 -11.24 7.80
N LYS A 514 13.28 -11.51 7.42
CA LYS A 514 12.46 -10.57 6.64
C LYS A 514 12.04 -9.31 7.42
N ASN A 515 11.87 -9.41 8.75
CA ASN A 515 11.34 -8.30 9.55
C ASN A 515 12.37 -7.19 9.81
N GLU A 516 13.63 -7.55 10.08
CA GLU A 516 14.71 -6.55 10.20
C GLU A 516 14.95 -5.91 8.83
N LYS A 517 14.91 -6.72 7.78
CA LYS A 517 15.17 -6.24 6.44
C LYS A 517 14.13 -5.25 5.89
N GLN A 518 12.84 -5.52 6.14
CA GLN A 518 11.77 -4.59 5.78
C GLN A 518 11.80 -3.28 6.57
N PHE A 519 12.38 -3.27 7.77
CA PHE A 519 12.50 -2.08 8.59
C PHE A 519 13.52 -1.08 8.01
N GLU A 520 14.66 -1.57 7.51
CA GLU A 520 15.69 -0.74 6.84
C GLU A 520 15.13 -0.06 5.58
N LEU A 521 14.42 -0.82 4.73
CA LEU A 521 13.76 -0.27 3.54
C LEU A 521 12.79 0.88 3.85
N ARG A 522 12.14 0.83 5.02
CA ARG A 522 11.19 1.87 5.46
C ARG A 522 11.90 3.15 5.91
N LEU A 523 13.07 3.03 6.52
CA LEU A 523 13.84 4.18 6.97
C LEU A 523 14.62 4.86 5.84
N GLY A 524 14.92 4.10 4.79
CA GLY A 524 15.83 4.44 3.71
C GLY A 524 17.21 3.85 3.98
N MET A 525 17.88 3.37 2.93
CA MET A 525 19.23 2.81 3.06
C MET A 525 20.22 3.88 3.53
N SER A 526 21.29 3.45 4.22
CA SER A 526 22.32 4.34 4.78
C SER A 526 21.75 5.40 5.75
N TYR A 527 20.68 5.06 6.49
CA TYR A 527 20.04 5.96 7.45
C TYR A 527 21.04 6.56 8.46
N ASP A 528 21.93 5.75 9.02
CA ASP A 528 22.92 6.19 10.00
C ASP A 528 23.91 7.21 9.42
N ASP A 529 24.33 7.03 8.16
CA ASP A 529 25.21 7.96 7.46
C ASP A 529 24.53 9.33 7.25
N PHE A 530 23.23 9.32 6.92
CA PHE A 530 22.44 10.55 6.83
C PHE A 530 22.27 11.24 8.19
N GLU A 531 22.09 10.49 9.28
CA GLU A 531 22.02 11.06 10.63
C GLU A 531 23.37 11.62 11.09
N GLN A 532 24.47 10.98 10.72
CA GLN A 532 25.80 11.52 10.98
C GLN A 532 26.03 12.84 10.24
N LEU A 533 25.61 12.94 8.97
CA LEU A 533 25.68 14.20 8.23
C LEU A 533 24.79 15.29 8.87
N ASN A 534 23.58 14.96 9.32
CA ASN A 534 22.73 15.90 10.05
C ASN A 534 23.45 16.48 11.28
N ARG A 535 24.08 15.62 12.09
CA ARG A 535 24.81 16.02 13.30
C ARG A 535 26.04 16.89 12.98
N ASN A 536 26.79 16.53 11.95
CA ASN A 536 27.97 17.30 11.54
C ASN A 536 27.57 18.73 11.11
N VAL A 537 26.50 18.85 10.32
CA VAL A 537 25.97 20.15 9.89
C VAL A 537 25.38 20.93 11.07
N GLU A 538 24.69 20.26 11.99
CA GLU A 538 24.18 20.89 13.22
C GLU A 538 25.31 21.57 14.02
N ILE A 539 26.40 20.84 14.29
CA ILE A 539 27.57 21.35 15.02
C ILE A 539 28.21 22.53 14.29
N GLN A 540 28.33 22.44 12.96
CA GLN A 540 28.92 23.52 12.15
C GLN A 540 28.05 24.79 12.20
N ILE A 541 26.73 24.67 12.02
CA ILE A 541 25.81 25.81 12.09
C ILE A 541 25.76 26.40 13.50
N GLU A 542 25.68 25.56 14.55
CA GLU A 542 25.67 26.01 15.95
C GLU A 542 26.95 26.78 16.30
N SER A 543 28.10 26.39 15.75
CA SER A 543 29.36 27.10 15.99
C SER A 543 29.43 28.50 15.36
N MET A 544 28.61 28.76 14.34
CA MET A 544 28.59 30.04 13.60
C MET A 544 27.50 31.00 14.09
N LEU A 545 26.37 30.47 14.54
CA LEU A 545 25.21 31.28 14.95
C LEU A 545 25.21 31.56 16.45
N THR A 546 24.60 32.67 16.85
CA THR A 546 24.28 32.89 18.27
C THR A 546 23.14 31.95 18.70
N ILE A 547 23.03 31.69 20.01
CA ILE A 547 22.00 30.81 20.58
C ILE A 547 20.59 31.24 20.11
N GLU A 548 20.27 32.54 20.15
CA GLU A 548 18.97 33.07 19.72
C GLU A 548 18.71 32.89 18.22
N GLN A 549 19.75 32.99 17.38
CA GLN A 549 19.64 32.75 15.95
C GLN A 549 19.47 31.26 15.65
N PHE A 550 20.19 30.40 16.35
CA PHE A 550 20.10 28.95 16.20
C PHE A 550 18.73 28.41 16.63
N GLU A 551 18.10 28.98 17.66
CA GLU A 551 16.75 28.62 18.09
C GLU A 551 15.66 28.88 17.03
N THR A 552 15.95 29.66 15.98
CA THR A 552 15.03 29.85 14.85
C THR A 552 15.01 28.66 13.88
N ILE A 553 16.00 27.78 13.96
CA ILE A 553 16.15 26.58 13.13
C ILE A 553 15.37 25.42 13.79
N PRO A 554 14.71 24.52 13.02
CA PRO A 554 14.01 23.37 13.56
C PRO A 554 14.97 22.49 14.37
N LYS A 555 14.56 22.07 15.57
CA LYS A 555 15.37 21.16 16.39
C LYS A 555 15.56 19.82 15.67
N LEU A 556 16.78 19.29 15.68
CA LEU A 556 17.03 17.93 15.25
C LEU A 556 16.32 16.98 16.22
N ILE A 557 15.25 16.32 15.77
CA ILE A 557 14.56 15.31 16.57
C ILE A 557 15.38 14.03 16.46
N GLN A 558 16.29 13.83 17.40
CA GLN A 558 16.98 12.55 17.52
C GLN A 558 16.01 11.50 18.03
N ARG A 559 16.08 10.30 17.44
CA ARG A 559 15.41 9.14 17.99
C ARG A 559 16.23 8.68 19.18
N ASP A 560 15.66 8.79 20.38
CA ASP A 560 16.25 8.21 21.59
C ASP A 560 16.29 6.67 21.45
N ASP A 561 17.43 6.15 21.01
CA ASP A 561 17.74 4.70 20.98
C ASP A 561 17.76 4.07 22.38
N THR A 562 17.76 4.88 23.44
CA THR A 562 17.64 4.45 24.84
C THR A 562 16.35 3.67 25.12
N SER A 563 15.29 3.91 24.34
CA SER A 563 14.01 3.19 24.51
C SER A 563 14.04 1.72 24.03
N ASN A 564 15.03 1.33 23.21
CA ASN A 564 15.21 -0.05 22.76
C ASN A 564 16.27 -0.82 23.56
N GLU A 565 17.29 -0.15 24.10
CA GLU A 565 18.25 -0.78 25.02
C GLU A 565 17.64 -1.11 26.38
N GLU A 566 16.74 -0.26 26.92
CA GLU A 566 16.00 -0.61 28.14
C GLU A 566 15.07 -1.83 27.94
N LYS A 567 14.54 -2.04 26.73
CA LYS A 567 13.74 -3.22 26.37
C LYS A 567 14.56 -4.48 26.12
N LYS A 568 15.81 -4.36 25.63
CA LYS A 568 16.74 -5.49 25.54
C LYS A 568 17.28 -5.87 26.93
N SER A 569 17.64 -4.90 27.77
CA SER A 569 18.13 -5.11 29.15
C SER A 569 17.07 -5.74 30.06
N SER A 570 15.81 -5.32 29.93
CA SER A 570 14.68 -5.93 30.68
C SER A 570 14.31 -7.34 30.21
N ARG A 571 14.61 -7.72 28.97
CA ARG A 571 14.45 -9.10 28.49
C ARG A 571 15.56 -10.05 28.96
N THR A 572 16.78 -9.55 29.18
CA THR A 572 17.87 -10.38 29.72
C THR A 572 17.70 -10.61 31.23
N LYS A 573 17.16 -9.63 31.97
CA LYS A 573 16.84 -9.78 33.40
C LYS A 573 15.56 -10.58 33.71
N ALA A 574 14.76 -10.90 32.71
CA ALA A 574 13.57 -11.77 32.87
C ALA A 574 13.87 -13.25 32.54
N LYS A 575 15.13 -13.59 32.25
CA LYS A 575 15.62 -14.96 32.00
C LYS A 575 16.69 -15.44 32.99
N GLU A 576 17.00 -14.62 33.99
CA GLU A 576 17.61 -15.06 35.26
C GLU A 576 16.52 -15.08 36.33
#